data_AF-A0A9D2C6I5-F1
#
_entry.id   AF-A0A9D2C6I5-F1
#
_cell.length_a   1.000
_cell.length_b   1.000
_cell.length_c   1.000
_cell.angle_alpha   90.00
_cell.angle_beta   90.00
_cell.angle_gamma   90.00
#
_symmetry.space_group_name_H-M   'P 1'
#
loop_
_entity.id
_entity.type
_entity.pdbx_description
1 polymer ?
#
loop_
_entity_poly.entity_id
_entity_poly.type
_entity_poly.pdbx_seq_one_letter_code
_entity_poly.pdbx_strand_id
1 'polypeptide(L)'
;MADSTRPSGIPDTNGFSDDFPLLDETVSETDLFSEEAADGAHPSGKRSGGRPSRAAASGAGRRRKKRRRRTRHASAGRKGTGRSSSGRRKQLNRSDYIHLGILAVIVLMFLIAVIRLIIWNIGEDSGYDPNADTSEFDTEPQDYIQPMDESLLAGHEDDGVETIVCLGNAPFADERGSAGLAELIAQECGAVVHNCAIPDSYLSMKYEAYSDSYPADALSLYLVTASLCGGDYTLMDYAAGLVEDQEGTRAALDTLKSVDFSAVDMIVIMYDLNDYMDDRPVMDENNDINLITWNGALNASIQLIQQTFPHIRIVVLSPAYGQFTDENGNLINADTEDLGNGTLPDYVLHEIDVAMANGVSIIDNYYGAVSENQAAECLTDGWHLNEAGRRRIAQRFAELIFLVEK
;
A
#
# COMPACT_ATOMS: atom_id res chain seq x y z
N MET A 1 -44.00 62.65 9.41
CA MET A 1 -44.31 62.75 7.97
C MET A 1 -43.13 63.42 7.29
N ALA A 2 -42.75 62.90 6.11
CA ALA A 2 -41.98 63.44 4.98
C ALA A 2 -41.49 64.91 4.98
N ASP A 3 -40.46 65.33 4.22
CA ASP A 3 -39.37 64.67 3.45
C ASP A 3 -38.48 65.78 2.80
N SER A 4 -37.28 65.44 2.30
CA SER A 4 -36.39 66.21 1.40
C SER A 4 -35.63 67.42 2.01
N THR A 5 -34.42 67.83 1.59
CA THR A 5 -33.61 67.56 0.37
C THR A 5 -32.08 67.47 0.65
N ARG A 6 -31.34 66.71 -0.18
CA ARG A 6 -29.85 66.73 -0.37
C ARG A 6 -29.34 68.07 -0.97
N PRO A 7 -28.06 68.50 -0.81
CA PRO A 7 -26.86 68.01 -1.57
C PRO A 7 -25.52 68.03 -0.75
N SER A 8 -24.30 67.68 -1.25
CA SER A 8 -23.77 66.69 -2.23
C SER A 8 -22.22 66.71 -2.23
N GLY A 9 -21.51 65.58 -2.46
CA GLY A 9 -20.05 65.58 -2.73
C GLY A 9 -19.39 64.18 -2.72
N ILE A 10 -18.73 63.79 -3.82
CA ILE A 10 -17.96 62.54 -4.05
C ILE A 10 -16.58 62.93 -4.64
N PRO A 11 -15.50 62.13 -4.52
CA PRO A 11 -15.16 61.09 -5.53
C PRO A 11 -14.77 59.74 -4.87
N ASP A 12 -15.20 58.58 -5.39
CA ASP A 12 -14.71 57.86 -6.58
C ASP A 12 -13.27 57.37 -6.45
N THR A 13 -13.10 56.07 -6.14
CA THR A 13 -11.82 55.35 -6.15
C THR A 13 -11.93 54.10 -7.03
N ASN A 14 -11.45 54.20 -8.27
CA ASN A 14 -11.13 53.05 -9.12
C ASN A 14 -9.61 52.81 -9.11
N GLY A 15 -9.19 51.56 -9.18
CA GLY A 15 -7.78 51.18 -9.38
C GLY A 15 -7.18 50.41 -8.22
N PHE A 16 -7.60 49.15 -8.05
CA PHE A 16 -6.77 48.14 -7.42
C PHE A 16 -5.99 47.47 -8.56
N SER A 17 -4.67 47.42 -8.47
CA SER A 17 -3.78 46.88 -9.49
C SER A 17 -3.51 45.40 -9.21
N ASP A 18 -3.79 44.55 -10.20
CA ASP A 18 -3.29 43.18 -10.24
C ASP A 18 -1.76 43.21 -10.43
N ASP A 19 -1.01 42.64 -9.49
CA ASP A 19 0.43 42.37 -9.61
C ASP A 19 0.76 41.07 -8.86
N PHE A 20 0.24 39.94 -9.37
CA PHE A 20 0.83 38.61 -9.13
C PHE A 20 1.79 38.30 -10.29
N PRO A 21 3.02 37.83 -10.03
CA PRO A 21 4.00 37.60 -11.09
C PRO A 21 3.66 36.35 -11.91
N LEU A 22 3.05 36.57 -13.08
CA LEU A 22 2.97 35.58 -14.15
C LEU A 22 4.39 35.19 -14.62
N LEU A 23 4.73 33.90 -14.51
CA LEU A 23 5.86 33.31 -15.20
C LEU A 23 5.45 33.02 -16.65
N ASP A 24 5.99 33.80 -17.59
CA ASP A 24 5.71 33.62 -19.02
C ASP A 24 6.90 32.97 -19.76
N GLU A 25 6.61 31.78 -20.27
CA GLU A 25 7.11 31.11 -21.47
C GLU A 25 8.61 30.83 -21.79
N THR A 26 8.79 29.60 -22.29
CA THR A 26 9.74 29.15 -23.32
C THR A 26 11.22 28.88 -22.95
N VAL A 27 11.52 27.60 -22.73
CA VAL A 27 12.72 26.98 -23.30
C VAL A 27 12.30 25.77 -24.15
N SER A 28 12.81 25.72 -25.37
CA SER A 28 12.37 24.79 -26.42
C SER A 28 12.83 23.35 -26.24
N GLU A 29 11.91 22.40 -26.37
CA GLU A 29 12.24 21.02 -26.74
C GLU A 29 12.73 20.96 -28.20
N THR A 30 14.05 20.92 -28.41
CA THR A 30 14.69 20.23 -29.55
C THR A 30 16.18 20.07 -29.26
N ASP A 31 16.80 19.04 -29.86
CA ASP A 31 18.21 18.68 -29.79
C ASP A 31 18.71 18.12 -28.44
N LEU A 32 18.52 16.80 -28.22
CA LEU A 32 19.68 15.90 -28.09
C LEU A 32 19.33 14.40 -28.32
N PHE A 33 20.08 13.79 -29.23
CA PHE A 33 20.22 12.34 -29.48
C PHE A 33 19.04 11.50 -29.97
N SER A 34 18.83 11.55 -31.28
CA SER A 34 18.58 10.37 -32.10
C SER A 34 19.90 9.73 -32.56
N GLU A 35 20.07 8.41 -32.37
CA GLU A 35 20.51 7.47 -33.43
C GLU A 35 20.45 5.99 -32.96
N GLU A 36 19.67 5.23 -33.74
CA GLU A 36 19.77 3.83 -34.18
C GLU A 36 20.12 2.68 -33.19
N ALA A 37 19.30 1.62 -33.00
CA ALA A 37 18.52 0.75 -33.90
C ALA A 37 19.27 -0.48 -34.48
N ALA A 38 18.77 -1.67 -34.11
CA ALA A 38 18.85 -2.94 -34.83
C ALA A 38 17.85 -3.92 -34.15
N ASP A 39 16.56 -3.91 -34.52
CA ASP A 39 15.94 -4.58 -35.68
C ASP A 39 15.71 -6.10 -35.46
N GLY A 40 14.48 -6.57 -35.76
CA GLY A 40 13.97 -7.88 -35.34
C GLY A 40 12.46 -8.05 -35.58
N ALA A 41 12.08 -8.29 -36.84
CA ALA A 41 10.71 -8.10 -37.33
C ALA A 41 9.62 -9.08 -36.83
N HIS A 42 8.40 -8.51 -36.78
CA HIS A 42 7.06 -9.12 -36.75
C HIS A 42 6.78 -10.09 -37.93
N PRO A 43 5.72 -10.96 -37.93
CA PRO A 43 4.32 -10.48 -37.81
C PRO A 43 3.27 -11.41 -37.15
N SER A 44 2.06 -10.85 -37.07
CA SER A 44 0.84 -11.37 -36.45
C SER A 44 0.03 -12.32 -37.34
N GLY A 45 -0.93 -13.04 -36.73
CA GLY A 45 -1.86 -13.92 -37.45
C GLY A 45 -3.13 -14.28 -36.67
N LYS A 46 -4.19 -13.48 -36.81
CA LYS A 46 -5.56 -13.86 -36.37
C LYS A 46 -6.09 -15.01 -37.23
N ARG A 47 -6.75 -16.02 -36.64
CA ARG A 47 -7.96 -16.62 -37.26
C ARG A 47 -8.83 -17.46 -36.32
N SER A 48 -10.10 -17.51 -36.69
CA SER A 48 -11.25 -17.99 -35.93
C SER A 48 -11.82 -19.32 -36.43
N GLY A 49 -12.48 -20.05 -35.52
CA GLY A 49 -13.75 -20.74 -35.80
C GLY A 49 -13.72 -22.21 -36.26
N GLY A 50 -14.72 -22.98 -35.80
CA GLY A 50 -15.23 -24.14 -36.56
C GLY A 50 -15.23 -25.52 -35.88
N ARG A 51 -16.21 -25.80 -35.02
CA ARG A 51 -16.90 -27.12 -35.00
C ARG A 51 -17.66 -27.30 -36.35
N PRO A 52 -18.12 -28.50 -36.82
CA PRO A 52 -18.66 -29.58 -35.98
C PRO A 52 -18.63 -31.06 -36.49
N SER A 53 -19.15 -31.95 -35.62
CA SER A 53 -20.09 -33.05 -35.93
C SER A 53 -19.64 -34.45 -36.40
N ARG A 54 -20.49 -35.41 -35.98
CA ARG A 54 -20.79 -36.79 -36.45
C ARG A 54 -20.04 -37.95 -35.77
N ALA A 55 -20.65 -39.13 -35.62
CA ALA A 55 -22.07 -39.55 -35.54
C ALA A 55 -22.09 -41.02 -35.04
N ALA A 56 -23.24 -41.49 -34.51
CA ALA A 56 -23.34 -42.78 -33.82
C ALA A 56 -23.72 -43.97 -34.73
N ALA A 57 -23.85 -45.14 -34.08
CA ALA A 57 -24.47 -46.40 -34.55
C ALA A 57 -23.63 -47.25 -35.54
N SER A 58 -23.76 -48.59 -35.60
CA SER A 58 -24.27 -49.63 -34.67
C SER A 58 -23.92 -51.01 -35.25
N GLY A 59 -24.06 -52.12 -34.49
CA GLY A 59 -24.03 -53.46 -35.09
C GLY A 59 -23.70 -54.60 -34.14
N ALA A 60 -24.60 -55.59 -34.03
CA ALA A 60 -24.50 -56.69 -33.06
C ALA A 60 -23.87 -57.98 -33.64
N GLY A 61 -23.26 -58.80 -32.78
CA GLY A 61 -22.79 -60.15 -33.11
C GLY A 61 -22.61 -61.03 -31.87
N ARG A 62 -23.37 -62.12 -31.74
CA ARG A 62 -23.52 -62.90 -30.49
C ARG A 62 -22.98 -64.34 -30.63
N ARG A 63 -22.39 -64.86 -29.53
CA ARG A 63 -22.28 -66.27 -29.09
C ARG A 63 -21.11 -67.20 -29.54
N ARG A 64 -20.40 -67.66 -28.49
CA ARG A 64 -20.04 -69.06 -28.13
C ARG A 64 -19.02 -69.84 -29.00
N LYS A 65 -17.92 -70.28 -28.35
CA LYS A 65 -17.84 -71.62 -27.70
C LYS A 65 -16.61 -71.79 -26.79
N LYS A 66 -16.78 -72.58 -25.70
CA LYS A 66 -15.68 -73.11 -24.87
C LYS A 66 -14.94 -74.25 -25.60
N ARG A 67 -13.61 -74.37 -25.47
CA ARG A 67 -12.98 -75.53 -24.78
C ARG A 67 -11.45 -75.47 -24.65
N ARG A 68 -11.00 -75.82 -23.44
CA ARG A 68 -9.65 -76.25 -23.01
C ARG A 68 -8.90 -77.15 -24.03
N ARG A 69 -7.56 -76.98 -24.13
CA ARG A 69 -6.56 -77.93 -23.58
C ARG A 69 -5.09 -77.46 -23.79
N ARG A 70 -4.26 -77.65 -22.73
CA ARG A 70 -2.81 -78.03 -22.66
C ARG A 70 -1.88 -77.53 -23.79
N THR A 71 -0.74 -76.88 -23.54
CA THR A 71 0.48 -77.40 -22.86
C THR A 71 1.40 -76.24 -22.41
N ARG A 72 1.75 -76.10 -21.12
CA ARG A 72 3.06 -76.51 -20.52
C ARG A 72 4.32 -76.28 -21.39
N HIS A 73 5.18 -75.38 -20.91
CA HIS A 73 6.59 -75.26 -21.31
C HIS A 73 7.38 -76.55 -21.03
N ALA A 74 8.25 -76.92 -21.97
CA ALA A 74 9.46 -77.72 -21.75
C ALA A 74 10.44 -77.30 -22.87
N SER A 75 11.49 -76.55 -22.55
CA SER A 75 12.85 -77.06 -22.31
C SER A 75 13.68 -77.19 -23.59
N ALA A 76 14.77 -76.42 -23.67
CA ALA A 76 15.73 -76.48 -24.77
C ALA A 76 16.47 -77.82 -24.83
N GLY A 77 17.07 -78.14 -26.00
CA GLY A 77 18.03 -79.22 -26.09
C GLY A 77 18.26 -79.80 -27.49
N ARG A 78 19.05 -79.12 -28.33
CA ARG A 78 19.69 -79.78 -29.48
C ARG A 78 21.14 -80.10 -29.10
N LYS A 79 21.45 -81.39 -28.97
CA LYS A 79 22.78 -81.89 -28.61
C LYS A 79 23.74 -81.78 -29.81
N GLY A 80 24.95 -81.28 -29.53
CA GLY A 80 26.10 -81.30 -30.44
C GLY A 80 27.34 -81.85 -29.72
N THR A 81 27.37 -83.17 -29.61
CA THR A 81 28.55 -84.04 -29.74
C THR A 81 29.95 -83.43 -29.51
N GLY A 82 30.54 -83.82 -28.38
CA GLY A 82 31.82 -83.31 -27.90
C GLY A 82 33.08 -83.66 -28.69
N ARG A 83 34.15 -82.97 -28.30
CA ARG A 83 35.52 -83.47 -28.36
C ARG A 83 36.28 -82.96 -27.13
N SER A 84 37.17 -83.80 -26.60
CA SER A 84 37.85 -83.58 -25.34
C SER A 84 38.99 -82.56 -25.44
N SER A 85 39.04 -81.60 -24.52
CA SER A 85 40.28 -80.90 -24.16
C SER A 85 40.36 -80.71 -22.64
N SER A 86 41.40 -81.28 -22.04
CA SER A 86 41.86 -81.13 -20.66
C SER A 86 41.32 -79.92 -19.88
N GLY A 87 40.76 -80.17 -18.69
CA GLY A 87 40.40 -79.14 -17.74
C GLY A 87 41.63 -78.40 -17.18
N ARG A 88 42.06 -77.33 -17.86
CA ARG A 88 42.80 -76.25 -17.21
C ARG A 88 41.79 -75.36 -16.50
N ARG A 89 41.97 -75.10 -15.20
CA ARG A 89 41.30 -73.98 -14.51
C ARG A 89 41.62 -72.73 -15.33
N LYS A 90 40.64 -72.13 -16.00
CA LYS A 90 40.77 -70.76 -16.50
C LYS A 90 40.87 -69.86 -15.28
N GLN A 91 42.09 -69.48 -14.92
CA GLN A 91 42.30 -68.28 -14.12
C GLN A 91 41.67 -67.13 -14.93
N LEU A 92 40.73 -66.43 -14.30
CA LEU A 92 40.14 -65.22 -14.86
C LEU A 92 41.28 -64.24 -15.12
N ASN A 93 41.33 -63.66 -16.33
CA ASN A 93 42.36 -62.69 -16.63
C ASN A 93 42.11 -61.40 -15.84
N ARG A 94 43.14 -60.59 -15.62
CA ARG A 94 43.03 -59.31 -14.89
C ARG A 94 41.96 -58.37 -15.51
N SER A 95 41.75 -58.46 -16.82
CA SER A 95 40.66 -57.81 -17.56
C SER A 95 39.27 -58.22 -17.08
N ASP A 96 39.05 -59.50 -16.82
CA ASP A 96 37.72 -60.06 -16.54
C ASP A 96 37.28 -59.64 -15.13
N TYR A 97 38.22 -59.54 -14.20
CA TYR A 97 38.00 -58.94 -12.88
C TYR A 97 37.71 -57.44 -12.95
N ILE A 98 38.32 -56.70 -13.88
CA ILE A 98 38.04 -55.27 -14.09
C ILE A 98 36.62 -55.09 -14.65
N HIS A 99 36.22 -55.87 -15.65
CA HIS A 99 34.84 -55.82 -16.18
C HIS A 99 33.79 -56.23 -15.14
N LEU A 100 34.08 -57.25 -14.32
CA LEU A 100 33.21 -57.65 -13.21
C LEU A 100 33.11 -56.57 -12.12
N GLY A 101 34.22 -55.88 -11.82
CA GLY A 101 34.24 -54.75 -10.89
C GLY A 101 33.42 -53.56 -11.39
N ILE A 102 33.55 -53.18 -12.67
CA ILE A 102 32.75 -52.12 -13.29
C ILE A 102 31.26 -52.49 -13.28
N LEU A 103 30.92 -53.74 -13.62
CA LEU A 103 29.53 -54.22 -13.56
C LEU A 103 28.95 -54.12 -12.14
N ALA A 104 29.73 -54.49 -11.12
CA ALA A 104 29.31 -54.37 -9.72
C ALA A 104 29.06 -52.92 -9.29
N VAL A 105 29.89 -51.97 -9.73
CA VAL A 105 29.69 -50.53 -9.47
C VAL A 105 28.42 -50.02 -10.16
N ILE A 106 28.16 -50.39 -11.41
CA ILE A 106 26.94 -50.00 -12.14
C ILE A 106 25.69 -50.55 -11.46
N VAL A 107 25.70 -51.82 -11.04
CA VAL A 107 24.58 -52.43 -10.30
C VAL A 107 24.37 -51.75 -8.94
N LEU A 108 25.44 -51.38 -8.23
CA LEU A 108 25.37 -50.64 -6.97
C LEU A 108 24.75 -49.25 -7.17
N MET A 109 25.17 -48.50 -8.19
CA MET A 109 24.57 -47.20 -8.52
C MET A 109 23.08 -47.32 -8.87
N PHE A 110 22.70 -48.35 -9.63
CA PHE A 110 21.30 -48.59 -9.97
C PHE A 110 20.46 -48.94 -8.73
N LEU A 111 21.02 -49.73 -7.80
CA LEU A 111 20.40 -50.03 -6.50
C LEU A 111 20.19 -48.78 -5.66
N ILE A 112 21.20 -47.90 -5.57
CA ILE A 112 21.11 -46.62 -4.85
C ILE A 112 20.03 -45.71 -5.48
N ALA A 113 19.98 -45.64 -6.81
CA ALA A 113 18.95 -44.87 -7.52
C ALA A 113 17.54 -45.41 -7.26
N VAL A 114 17.33 -46.72 -7.29
CA VAL A 114 16.05 -47.36 -6.97
C VAL A 114 15.66 -47.14 -5.51
N ILE A 115 16.60 -47.23 -4.56
CA ILE A 115 16.33 -46.96 -3.14
C ILE A 115 15.93 -45.50 -2.94
N ARG A 116 16.65 -44.53 -3.55
CA ARG A 116 16.26 -43.12 -3.52
C ARG A 116 14.88 -42.88 -4.15
N LEU A 117 14.58 -43.53 -5.27
CA LEU A 117 13.27 -43.42 -5.92
C LEU A 117 12.16 -43.97 -5.03
N ILE A 118 12.38 -45.09 -4.33
CA ILE A 118 11.42 -45.66 -3.37
C ILE A 118 11.21 -44.70 -2.20
N ILE A 119 12.27 -44.14 -1.61
CA ILE A 119 12.17 -43.16 -0.52
C ILE A 119 11.39 -41.92 -0.98
N TRP A 120 11.66 -41.41 -2.18
CA TRP A 120 10.96 -40.24 -2.72
C TRP A 120 9.49 -40.54 -3.09
N ASN A 121 9.20 -41.75 -3.57
CA ASN A 121 7.84 -42.20 -3.90
C ASN A 121 7.01 -42.64 -2.68
N ILE A 122 7.63 -42.88 -1.51
CA ILE A 122 6.86 -43.14 -0.28
C ILE A 122 6.08 -41.88 0.13
N GLY A 123 6.61 -40.69 -0.20
CA GLY A 123 6.01 -39.41 0.13
C GLY A 123 6.13 -39.08 1.62
N GLU A 124 6.30 -37.80 1.92
CA GLU A 124 5.86 -37.28 3.21
C GLU A 124 4.44 -36.76 3.03
N ASP A 125 3.60 -36.96 4.04
CA ASP A 125 2.29 -36.33 4.07
C ASP A 125 2.53 -34.81 4.19
N SER A 126 2.09 -34.06 3.19
CA SER A 126 2.42 -32.63 3.09
C SER A 126 1.61 -31.78 4.08
N GLY A 127 0.74 -32.38 4.89
CA GLY A 127 -0.15 -31.65 5.81
C GLY A 127 -1.17 -30.77 5.09
N TYR A 128 -1.35 -30.97 3.78
CA TYR A 128 -2.20 -30.15 2.92
C TYR A 128 -3.67 -30.54 3.11
N ASP A 129 -4.37 -29.80 3.97
CA ASP A 129 -5.82 -29.85 4.05
C ASP A 129 -6.41 -28.91 2.97
N PRO A 130 -7.14 -29.42 1.96
CA PRO A 130 -7.79 -28.59 0.95
C PRO A 130 -9.00 -27.79 1.48
N ASN A 131 -9.30 -27.89 2.78
CA ASN A 131 -10.28 -27.07 3.49
C ASN A 131 -9.64 -26.28 4.64
N ALA A 132 -8.31 -26.29 4.78
CA ALA A 132 -7.64 -25.26 5.57
C ALA A 132 -7.90 -23.93 4.86
N ASP A 133 -8.45 -22.98 5.60
CA ASP A 133 -8.72 -21.66 5.07
C ASP A 133 -7.40 -20.90 4.93
N THR A 134 -6.83 -20.89 3.73
CA THR A 134 -5.69 -20.06 3.36
C THR A 134 -6.20 -18.69 2.85
N SER A 135 -7.20 -18.13 3.54
CA SER A 135 -7.66 -16.74 3.37
C SER A 135 -6.60 -15.72 3.78
N GLU A 136 -5.54 -16.18 4.46
CA GLU A 136 -4.17 -15.65 4.42
C GLU A 136 -3.60 -15.71 2.99
N PHE A 137 -4.28 -15.05 2.05
CA PHE A 137 -3.57 -14.38 0.96
C PHE A 137 -2.85 -13.22 1.65
N ASP A 138 -1.53 -13.28 1.74
CA ASP A 138 -0.68 -12.24 2.34
C ASP A 138 -0.97 -10.87 1.69
N THR A 139 -1.88 -10.09 2.29
CA THR A 139 -1.95 -8.65 2.08
C THR A 139 -0.83 -8.05 2.90
N GLU A 140 0.40 -8.11 2.38
CA GLU A 140 1.56 -7.48 3.00
C GLU A 140 1.35 -5.96 3.05
N PRO A 141 1.59 -5.31 4.20
CA PRO A 141 1.47 -3.86 4.30
C PRO A 141 2.53 -3.17 3.44
N GLN A 142 2.13 -2.15 2.70
CA GLN A 142 3.00 -1.41 1.79
C GLN A 142 3.71 -0.25 2.50
N ASP A 143 4.39 -0.55 3.61
CA ASP A 143 5.20 0.43 4.32
C ASP A 143 6.39 0.90 3.47
N TYR A 144 6.64 2.20 3.45
CA TYR A 144 7.83 2.79 2.86
C TYR A 144 8.53 3.67 3.88
N ILE A 145 9.69 3.22 4.38
CA ILE A 145 10.42 3.92 5.44
C ILE A 145 11.63 4.65 4.84
N GLN A 146 11.48 5.95 4.60
CA GLN A 146 12.57 6.83 4.20
C GLN A 146 13.22 7.46 5.45
N PRO A 147 14.52 7.19 5.74
CA PRO A 147 15.27 7.93 6.74
C PRO A 147 15.57 9.36 6.28
N MET A 148 15.80 10.26 7.24
CA MET A 148 16.25 11.62 6.96
C MET A 148 17.67 11.62 6.37
N ASP A 149 17.93 12.48 5.39
CA ASP A 149 19.26 12.67 4.80
C ASP A 149 20.09 13.64 5.66
N GLU A 150 21.32 13.25 6.04
CA GLU A 150 22.22 14.08 6.85
C GLU A 150 22.49 15.46 6.25
N SER A 151 22.35 15.62 4.92
CA SER A 151 22.53 16.91 4.23
C SER A 151 21.36 17.88 4.42
N LEU A 152 20.16 17.39 4.74
CA LEU A 152 18.98 18.23 5.05
C LEU A 152 19.02 18.76 6.49
N LEU A 153 19.73 18.05 7.38
CA LEU A 153 20.04 18.49 8.75
C LEU A 153 21.21 19.49 8.81
N ALA A 154 21.84 19.83 7.68
CA ALA A 154 23.07 20.62 7.65
C ALA A 154 22.85 22.08 8.08
N GLY A 155 23.18 22.37 9.35
CA GLY A 155 23.03 23.70 9.95
C GLY A 155 21.80 23.84 10.86
N HIS A 156 21.02 22.77 11.02
CA HIS A 156 20.09 22.60 12.13
C HIS A 156 20.88 22.25 13.41
N GLU A 157 20.41 22.70 14.57
CA GLU A 157 20.99 22.38 15.88
C GLU A 157 20.06 21.42 16.63
N ASP A 158 20.47 20.15 16.74
CA ASP A 158 19.84 19.14 17.59
C ASP A 158 19.93 19.55 19.07
N ASP A 159 18.77 19.74 19.71
CA ASP A 159 18.66 20.11 21.13
C ASP A 159 18.61 18.91 22.08
N GLY A 160 18.55 17.69 21.53
CA GLY A 160 18.47 16.41 22.22
C GLY A 160 17.06 15.97 22.61
N VAL A 161 16.00 16.58 22.07
CA VAL A 161 14.59 16.27 22.37
C VAL A 161 13.80 16.01 21.10
N GLU A 162 13.54 14.72 20.80
CA GLU A 162 12.67 14.32 19.68
C GLU A 162 11.28 14.98 19.81
N THR A 163 11.00 15.92 18.91
CA THR A 163 9.80 16.75 18.92
C THR A 163 8.96 16.49 17.66
N ILE A 164 7.76 15.97 17.89
CA ILE A 164 6.84 15.51 16.84
C ILE A 164 5.60 16.39 16.82
N VAL A 165 5.14 16.80 15.63
CA VAL A 165 3.85 17.47 15.42
C VAL A 165 2.89 16.51 14.70
N CYS A 166 1.70 16.28 15.25
CA CYS A 166 0.67 15.48 14.58
C CYS A 166 -0.34 16.40 13.87
N LEU A 167 -0.53 16.20 12.57
CA LEU A 167 -1.56 16.80 11.72
C LEU A 167 -2.56 15.72 11.30
N GLY A 168 -3.83 16.09 11.10
CA GLY A 168 -4.88 15.10 10.83
C GLY A 168 -6.25 15.48 11.36
N ASN A 169 -7.12 14.48 11.46
CA ASN A 169 -8.48 14.58 12.01
C ASN A 169 -8.75 13.53 13.12
N ALA A 170 -9.88 12.80 13.08
CA ALA A 170 -10.39 11.96 14.17
C ALA A 170 -9.35 10.99 14.81
N PRO A 171 -8.45 10.30 14.07
CA PRO A 171 -7.48 9.37 14.63
C PRO A 171 -6.60 9.98 15.74
N PHE A 172 -6.32 11.28 15.63
CA PHE A 172 -5.62 12.08 16.63
C PHE A 172 -6.56 12.99 17.45
N ALA A 173 -7.71 13.38 16.92
CA ALA A 173 -8.57 14.42 17.50
C ALA A 173 -9.58 13.92 18.54
N ASP A 174 -10.13 12.70 18.38
CA ASP A 174 -11.24 12.16 19.20
C ASP A 174 -10.86 11.94 20.67
N GLU A 175 -9.61 11.55 20.91
CA GLU A 175 -9.07 11.30 22.24
C GLU A 175 -7.68 11.93 22.31
N ARG A 176 -7.51 12.87 23.24
CA ARG A 176 -6.28 13.66 23.44
C ARG A 176 -5.65 13.44 24.82
N GLY A 177 -6.25 12.61 25.66
CA GLY A 177 -5.68 12.17 26.93
C GLY A 177 -4.74 10.97 26.77
N SER A 178 -4.48 10.27 27.88
CA SER A 178 -3.53 9.13 27.95
C SER A 178 -3.85 7.92 27.06
N ALA A 179 -5.02 7.89 26.42
CA ALA A 179 -5.46 6.86 25.48
C ALA A 179 -5.52 7.36 24.02
N GLY A 180 -5.05 8.59 23.76
CA GLY A 180 -5.03 9.23 22.45
C GLY A 180 -3.83 8.80 21.62
N LEU A 181 -3.95 8.80 20.29
CA LEU A 181 -2.91 8.27 19.40
C LEU A 181 -1.58 9.04 19.55
N ALA A 182 -1.64 10.37 19.61
CA ALA A 182 -0.47 11.23 19.78
C ALA A 182 0.25 11.00 21.13
N GLU A 183 -0.50 10.81 22.21
CA GLU A 183 0.04 10.57 23.56
C GLU A 183 0.58 9.14 23.71
N LEU A 184 -0.02 8.16 23.01
CA LEU A 184 0.54 6.82 22.90
C LEU A 184 1.86 6.82 22.10
N ILE A 185 1.94 7.57 20.99
CA ILE A 185 3.20 7.77 20.25
C ILE A 185 4.27 8.41 21.15
N ALA A 186 3.91 9.44 21.93
CA ALA A 186 4.82 10.08 22.89
C ALA A 186 5.40 9.08 23.89
N GLN A 187 4.54 8.22 24.46
CA GLN A 187 4.93 7.21 25.46
C GLN A 187 5.78 6.07 24.88
N GLU A 188 5.42 5.53 23.72
CA GLU A 188 6.12 4.39 23.10
C GLU A 188 7.47 4.83 22.48
N CYS A 189 7.58 6.07 21.98
CA CYS A 189 8.81 6.59 21.36
C CYS A 189 9.70 7.39 22.33
N GLY A 190 9.18 7.85 23.48
CA GLY A 190 9.89 8.73 24.40
C GLY A 190 10.02 10.18 23.91
N ALA A 191 9.12 10.61 23.02
CA ALA A 191 9.14 11.89 22.32
C ALA A 191 8.20 12.94 22.93
N VAL A 192 8.41 14.22 22.62
CA VAL A 192 7.46 15.31 22.88
C VAL A 192 6.51 15.42 21.69
N VAL A 193 5.21 15.23 21.90
CA VAL A 193 4.23 15.22 20.80
C VAL A 193 3.23 16.38 20.92
N HIS A 194 3.17 17.24 19.91
CA HIS A 194 2.23 18.33 19.76
C HIS A 194 1.06 17.92 18.86
N ASN A 195 -0.07 17.55 19.48
CA ASN A 195 -1.27 17.14 18.75
C ASN A 195 -2.04 18.35 18.19
N CYS A 196 -1.80 18.65 16.92
CA CYS A 196 -2.39 19.77 16.19
C CYS A 196 -3.51 19.34 15.21
N ALA A 197 -3.96 18.08 15.28
CA ALA A 197 -5.06 17.56 14.47
C ALA A 197 -6.36 18.32 14.74
N ILE A 198 -7.18 18.53 13.71
CA ILE A 198 -8.42 19.32 13.76
C ILE A 198 -9.63 18.38 13.59
N PRO A 199 -10.59 18.36 14.53
CA PRO A 199 -11.81 17.55 14.41
C PRO A 199 -12.56 17.85 13.10
N ASP A 200 -13.16 16.83 12.50
CA ASP A 200 -13.98 16.92 11.28
C ASP A 200 -13.31 17.63 10.08
N SER A 201 -11.98 17.74 10.09
CA SER A 201 -11.20 18.28 8.98
C SER A 201 -10.95 17.22 7.89
N TYR A 202 -10.65 17.69 6.69
CA TYR A 202 -10.43 16.87 5.50
C TYR A 202 -8.97 17.00 5.07
N LEU A 203 -8.45 15.99 4.37
CA LEU A 203 -7.15 16.12 3.74
C LEU A 203 -7.23 17.11 2.57
N SER A 204 -8.28 16.97 1.74
CA SER A 204 -8.56 17.81 0.56
C SER A 204 -9.59 18.92 0.83
N MET A 205 -9.58 19.94 -0.02
CA MET A 205 -10.62 20.98 -0.07
C MET A 205 -11.87 20.48 -0.82
N LYS A 206 -13.04 21.04 -0.52
CA LYS A 206 -14.28 20.79 -1.27
C LYS A 206 -14.43 21.70 -2.49
N TYR A 207 -13.90 22.93 -2.41
CA TYR A 207 -14.06 23.94 -3.47
C TYR A 207 -12.72 24.56 -3.88
N GLU A 208 -12.64 25.05 -5.13
CA GLU A 208 -11.45 25.73 -5.69
C GLU A 208 -11.04 26.99 -4.89
N ALA A 209 -11.99 27.59 -4.17
CA ALA A 209 -11.78 28.76 -3.35
C ALA A 209 -12.62 28.67 -2.06
N TYR A 210 -12.02 29.09 -0.95
CA TYR A 210 -12.67 29.12 0.35
C TYR A 210 -13.99 29.90 0.34
N SER A 211 -14.98 29.40 1.10
CA SER A 211 -16.27 30.06 1.34
C SER A 211 -16.75 29.79 2.75
N ASP A 212 -17.31 30.82 3.41
CA ASP A 212 -17.97 30.71 4.73
C ASP A 212 -19.10 29.66 4.76
N SER A 213 -19.62 29.25 3.60
CA SER A 213 -20.60 28.16 3.48
C SER A 213 -20.03 26.77 3.74
N TYR A 214 -18.70 26.62 3.72
CA TYR A 214 -18.00 25.37 4.02
C TYR A 214 -16.65 25.68 4.69
N PRO A 215 -16.67 26.10 5.98
CA PRO A 215 -15.49 26.60 6.67
C PRO A 215 -14.39 25.54 6.86
N ALA A 216 -14.71 24.25 6.72
CA ALA A 216 -13.75 23.15 6.81
C ALA A 216 -12.63 23.24 5.75
N ASP A 217 -12.85 23.90 4.60
CA ASP A 217 -11.80 24.11 3.60
C ASP A 217 -10.58 24.84 4.18
N ALA A 218 -10.80 25.86 5.02
CA ALA A 218 -9.73 26.60 5.72
C ALA A 218 -8.94 25.77 6.73
N LEU A 219 -9.42 24.57 7.06
CA LEU A 219 -8.84 23.64 8.01
C LEU A 219 -8.36 22.35 7.32
N SER A 220 -8.39 22.32 5.99
CA SER A 220 -7.81 21.23 5.18
C SER A 220 -6.29 21.17 5.31
N LEU A 221 -5.68 20.00 5.09
CA LEU A 221 -4.24 19.78 5.30
C LEU A 221 -3.36 20.85 4.63
N TYR A 222 -3.66 21.22 3.38
CA TYR A 222 -2.86 22.22 2.68
C TYR A 222 -2.99 23.63 3.27
N LEU A 223 -4.19 24.04 3.72
CA LEU A 223 -4.34 25.37 4.34
C LEU A 223 -3.81 25.41 5.77
N VAL A 224 -3.86 24.30 6.53
CA VAL A 224 -3.11 24.12 7.78
C VAL A 224 -1.60 24.30 7.53
N THR A 225 -1.09 23.63 6.50
CA THR A 225 0.33 23.67 6.10
C THR A 225 0.75 25.06 5.63
N ALA A 226 -0.07 25.73 4.81
CA ALA A 226 0.19 27.09 4.36
C ALA A 226 0.21 28.09 5.53
N SER A 227 -0.69 27.93 6.50
CA SER A 227 -0.70 28.76 7.72
C SER A 227 0.52 28.54 8.61
N LEU A 228 0.97 27.30 8.83
CA LEU A 228 2.17 27.04 9.65
C LEU A 228 3.48 27.44 8.95
N CYS A 229 3.60 27.22 7.63
CA CYS A 229 4.79 27.63 6.86
C CYS A 229 4.85 29.15 6.64
N GLY A 230 3.71 29.81 6.46
CA GLY A 230 3.62 31.26 6.27
C GLY A 230 3.54 32.08 7.57
N GLY A 231 3.21 31.45 8.69
CA GLY A 231 2.99 32.11 9.98
C GLY A 231 1.71 32.95 10.07
N ASP A 232 0.76 32.77 9.14
CA ASP A 232 -0.52 33.50 9.11
C ASP A 232 -1.70 32.53 9.32
N TYR A 233 -2.31 32.63 10.50
CA TYR A 233 -3.45 31.81 10.92
C TYR A 233 -4.80 32.54 10.80
N THR A 234 -4.84 33.72 10.19
CA THR A 234 -6.04 34.60 10.18
C THR A 234 -7.27 33.92 9.60
N LEU A 235 -7.11 33.15 8.52
CA LEU A 235 -8.20 32.40 7.90
C LEU A 235 -8.70 31.26 8.80
N MET A 236 -7.78 30.51 9.42
CA MET A 236 -8.12 29.41 10.33
C MET A 236 -8.83 29.91 11.61
N ASP A 237 -8.36 31.02 12.19
CA ASP A 237 -8.99 31.65 13.36
C ASP A 237 -10.43 32.10 13.08
N TYR A 238 -10.68 32.57 11.85
CA TYR A 238 -12.02 32.91 11.39
C TYR A 238 -12.89 31.65 11.22
N ALA A 239 -12.39 30.63 10.51
CA ALA A 239 -13.09 29.37 10.27
C ALA A 239 -13.40 28.58 11.57
N ALA A 240 -12.52 28.64 12.56
CA ALA A 240 -12.72 28.07 13.90
C ALA A 240 -13.91 28.68 14.67
N GLY A 241 -14.43 29.84 14.23
CA GLY A 241 -15.68 30.42 14.72
C GLY A 241 -16.95 29.95 14.00
N LEU A 242 -16.80 29.16 12.93
CA LEU A 242 -17.88 28.74 12.03
C LEU A 242 -18.13 27.22 12.02
N VAL A 243 -17.13 26.40 12.39
CA VAL A 243 -17.27 24.93 12.53
C VAL A 243 -18.13 24.52 13.73
N GLU A 244 -18.51 23.24 13.76
CA GLU A 244 -19.30 22.65 14.86
C GLU A 244 -18.47 22.49 16.14
N ASP A 245 -17.36 21.73 16.12
CA ASP A 245 -16.43 21.66 17.27
C ASP A 245 -15.45 22.84 17.29
N GLN A 246 -15.95 23.98 17.79
CA GLN A 246 -15.11 25.16 18.02
C GLN A 246 -14.13 25.03 19.18
N GLU A 247 -14.33 24.07 20.10
CA GLU A 247 -13.47 23.92 21.28
C GLU A 247 -12.24 23.09 20.92
N GLY A 248 -12.43 21.91 20.33
CA GLY A 248 -11.36 21.07 19.82
C GLY A 248 -10.57 21.74 18.70
N THR A 249 -11.24 22.44 17.77
CA THR A 249 -10.57 23.19 16.70
C THR A 249 -9.68 24.32 17.26
N ARG A 250 -10.16 25.10 18.24
CA ARG A 250 -9.34 26.16 18.86
C ARG A 250 -8.20 25.58 19.69
N ALA A 251 -8.40 24.49 20.41
CA ALA A 251 -7.33 23.84 21.17
C ALA A 251 -6.21 23.33 20.25
N ALA A 252 -6.56 22.76 19.09
CA ALA A 252 -5.60 22.36 18.06
C ALA A 252 -4.84 23.57 17.48
N LEU A 253 -5.54 24.66 17.15
CA LEU A 253 -4.95 25.90 16.63
C LEU A 253 -4.01 26.59 17.64
N ASP A 254 -4.42 26.69 18.90
CA ASP A 254 -3.59 27.27 19.96
C ASP A 254 -2.34 26.41 20.22
N THR A 255 -2.45 25.09 20.08
CA THR A 255 -1.30 24.17 20.12
C THR A 255 -0.37 24.44 18.93
N LEU A 256 -0.90 24.44 17.70
CA LEU A 256 -0.14 24.65 16.46
C LEU A 256 0.64 25.98 16.46
N LYS A 257 0.01 27.07 16.93
CA LYS A 257 0.64 28.40 17.07
C LYS A 257 1.70 28.48 18.17
N SER A 258 1.72 27.51 19.09
CA SER A 258 2.68 27.48 20.21
C SER A 258 3.97 26.71 19.88
N VAL A 259 3.98 25.93 18.78
CA VAL A 259 5.12 25.14 18.33
C VAL A 259 6.19 26.01 17.68
N ASP A 260 7.45 25.79 18.07
CA ASP A 260 8.62 26.30 17.36
C ASP A 260 9.09 25.28 16.33
N PHE A 261 8.70 25.47 15.06
CA PHE A 261 9.06 24.58 13.95
C PHE A 261 10.58 24.55 13.64
N SER A 262 11.40 25.41 14.25
CA SER A 262 12.86 25.25 14.18
C SER A 262 13.40 24.13 15.06
N ALA A 263 12.65 23.72 16.10
CA ALA A 263 12.98 22.63 17.01
C ALA A 263 12.10 21.36 16.80
N VAL A 264 11.30 21.30 15.73
CA VAL A 264 10.55 20.11 15.35
C VAL A 264 11.46 19.20 14.51
N ASP A 265 11.47 17.90 14.83
CA ASP A 265 12.19 16.87 14.08
C ASP A 265 11.27 16.14 13.11
N MET A 266 9.98 16.00 13.46
CA MET A 266 9.04 15.19 12.70
C MET A 266 7.63 15.79 12.62
N ILE A 267 7.03 15.73 11.43
CA ILE A 267 5.58 15.90 11.23
C ILE A 267 4.97 14.54 10.87
N VAL A 268 3.96 14.13 11.63
CA VAL A 268 3.17 12.92 11.39
C VAL A 268 1.79 13.33 10.88
N ILE A 269 1.38 12.81 9.74
CA ILE A 269 0.10 13.15 9.08
C ILE A 269 -0.78 11.90 9.10
N MET A 270 -2.02 12.00 9.59
CA MET A 270 -3.01 10.91 9.51
C MET A 270 -4.42 11.47 9.31
N TYR A 271 -5.06 11.08 8.22
CA TYR A 271 -6.49 11.32 8.01
C TYR A 271 -7.27 10.00 8.04
N ASP A 272 -8.54 10.08 8.43
CA ASP A 272 -9.50 8.98 8.38
C ASP A 272 -10.21 8.88 7.01
N LEU A 273 -11.38 8.27 7.00
CA LEU A 273 -12.19 8.01 5.80
C LEU A 273 -13.04 9.22 5.36
N ASN A 274 -12.98 10.39 6.02
CA ASN A 274 -13.89 11.50 5.75
C ASN A 274 -13.88 11.96 4.28
N ASP A 275 -12.71 12.07 3.65
CA ASP A 275 -12.58 12.41 2.23
C ASP A 275 -13.24 11.36 1.31
N TYR A 276 -13.08 10.06 1.62
CA TYR A 276 -13.79 8.98 0.92
C TYR A 276 -15.31 9.07 1.12
N MET A 277 -15.77 9.29 2.35
CA MET A 277 -17.20 9.37 2.70
C MET A 277 -17.94 10.57 2.06
N ASP A 278 -17.25 11.69 1.81
CA ASP A 278 -17.78 12.88 1.13
C ASP A 278 -17.43 12.92 -0.38
N ASP A 279 -17.12 11.75 -0.95
CA ASP A 279 -16.83 11.49 -2.38
C ASP A 279 -15.81 12.48 -2.98
N ARG A 280 -14.70 12.72 -2.25
CA ARG A 280 -13.60 13.56 -2.73
C ARG A 280 -12.82 12.86 -3.85
N PRO A 281 -12.50 13.55 -4.96
CA PRO A 281 -11.64 12.99 -5.99
C PRO A 281 -10.29 12.51 -5.44
N VAL A 282 -9.82 11.32 -5.85
CA VAL A 282 -8.50 10.83 -5.42
C VAL A 282 -7.37 11.63 -6.06
N MET A 283 -7.47 11.90 -7.36
CA MET A 283 -6.40 12.52 -8.15
C MET A 283 -6.92 13.32 -9.35
N ASP A 284 -6.06 14.19 -9.89
CA ASP A 284 -6.23 14.86 -11.18
C ASP A 284 -5.01 14.53 -12.05
N GLU A 285 -5.23 13.81 -13.16
CA GLU A 285 -4.17 13.39 -14.10
C GLU A 285 -3.38 14.56 -14.71
N ASN A 286 -3.91 15.78 -14.67
CA ASN A 286 -3.34 16.97 -15.30
C ASN A 286 -2.75 17.96 -14.29
N ASN A 287 -2.97 17.75 -12.98
CA ASN A 287 -2.54 18.65 -11.92
C ASN A 287 -2.31 17.87 -10.62
N ASP A 288 -1.08 17.44 -10.41
CA ASP A 288 -0.65 16.65 -9.24
C ASP A 288 -0.62 17.47 -7.93
N ILE A 289 -0.95 18.76 -7.96
CA ILE A 289 -1.12 19.64 -6.79
C ILE A 289 -2.55 20.23 -6.71
N ASN A 290 -3.54 19.59 -7.33
CA ASN A 290 -4.94 19.99 -7.23
C ASN A 290 -5.49 19.77 -5.80
N LEU A 291 -5.68 20.86 -5.06
CA LEU A 291 -6.07 20.85 -3.64
C LEU A 291 -7.46 20.25 -3.36
N ILE A 292 -8.31 20.08 -4.38
CA ILE A 292 -9.61 19.40 -4.26
C ILE A 292 -9.45 17.88 -4.25
N THR A 293 -8.29 17.38 -4.70
CA THR A 293 -7.99 15.95 -4.76
C THR A 293 -7.19 15.52 -3.53
N TRP A 294 -7.41 14.29 -3.07
CA TRP A 294 -6.64 13.66 -1.97
C TRP A 294 -5.13 13.74 -2.26
N ASN A 295 -4.70 13.23 -3.42
CA ASN A 295 -3.29 13.24 -3.81
C ASN A 295 -2.73 14.65 -3.94
N GLY A 296 -3.46 15.57 -4.58
CA GLY A 296 -2.96 16.91 -4.85
C GLY A 296 -2.81 17.76 -3.60
N ALA A 297 -3.74 17.64 -2.65
CA ALA A 297 -3.62 18.29 -1.35
C ALA A 297 -2.44 17.71 -0.53
N LEU A 298 -2.26 16.39 -0.51
CA LEU A 298 -1.13 15.77 0.20
C LEU A 298 0.22 16.14 -0.42
N ASN A 299 0.34 16.03 -1.75
CA ASN A 299 1.56 16.34 -2.51
C ASN A 299 1.97 17.81 -2.31
N ALA A 300 1.02 18.75 -2.48
CA ALA A 300 1.28 20.17 -2.27
C ALA A 300 1.69 20.49 -0.82
N SER A 301 1.13 19.78 0.17
CA SER A 301 1.47 19.96 1.58
C SER A 301 2.86 19.46 1.91
N ILE A 302 3.21 18.24 1.46
CA ILE A 302 4.55 17.67 1.64
C ILE A 302 5.62 18.58 1.03
N GLN A 303 5.42 19.01 -0.22
CA GLN A 303 6.35 19.89 -0.91
C GLN A 303 6.53 21.23 -0.18
N LEU A 304 5.44 21.83 0.33
CA LEU A 304 5.50 23.10 1.06
C LEU A 304 6.24 22.98 2.41
N ILE A 305 6.06 21.87 3.13
CA ILE A 305 6.83 21.57 4.34
C ILE A 305 8.32 21.39 3.99
N GLN A 306 8.66 20.53 3.03
CA GLN A 306 10.05 20.28 2.63
C GLN A 306 10.78 21.53 2.14
N GLN A 307 10.07 22.44 1.44
CA GLN A 307 10.62 23.72 0.99
C GLN A 307 10.87 24.72 2.13
N THR A 308 10.04 24.69 3.19
CA THR A 308 10.09 25.66 4.29
C THR A 308 10.98 25.18 5.44
N PHE A 309 10.90 23.88 5.77
CA PHE A 309 11.56 23.21 6.89
C PHE A 309 12.21 21.90 6.41
N PRO A 310 13.29 21.97 5.61
CA PRO A 310 13.91 20.79 5.01
C PRO A 310 14.45 19.79 6.04
N HIS A 311 14.74 20.22 7.27
CA HIS A 311 15.21 19.38 8.37
C HIS A 311 14.11 18.51 8.98
N ILE A 312 12.83 18.81 8.76
CA ILE A 312 11.70 18.06 9.35
C ILE A 312 11.44 16.78 8.55
N ARG A 313 11.47 15.63 9.23
CA ARG A 313 11.04 14.35 8.67
C ARG A 313 9.52 14.29 8.59
N ILE A 314 8.99 13.84 7.46
CA ILE A 314 7.55 13.64 7.29
C ILE A 314 7.25 12.13 7.32
N VAL A 315 6.25 11.74 8.11
CA VAL A 315 5.70 10.39 8.16
C VAL A 315 4.19 10.47 7.92
N VAL A 316 3.73 9.91 6.82
CA VAL A 316 2.30 9.72 6.54
C VAL A 316 1.84 8.40 7.17
N LEU A 317 0.64 8.41 7.72
CA LEU A 317 -0.04 7.25 8.27
C LEU A 317 -1.32 7.07 7.47
N SER A 318 -1.45 5.97 6.73
CA SER A 318 -2.67 5.75 5.94
C SER A 318 -3.90 5.66 6.84
N PRO A 319 -5.12 5.92 6.33
CA PRO A 319 -6.34 5.54 7.02
C PRO A 319 -6.36 4.02 7.31
N ALA A 320 -7.11 3.65 8.34
CA ALA A 320 -7.40 2.26 8.69
C ALA A 320 -8.58 1.71 7.86
N TYR A 321 -8.82 0.40 7.92
CA TYR A 321 -10.09 -0.17 7.45
C TYR A 321 -11.28 0.49 8.15
N GLY A 322 -12.35 0.74 7.40
CA GLY A 322 -13.61 1.20 7.95
C GLY A 322 -14.82 0.85 7.10
N GLN A 323 -15.97 0.81 7.77
CA GLN A 323 -17.30 0.64 7.19
C GLN A 323 -18.27 1.58 7.92
N PHE A 324 -19.25 2.12 7.21
CA PHE A 324 -20.22 3.06 7.76
C PHE A 324 -21.61 2.83 7.15
N THR A 325 -22.63 3.50 7.71
CA THR A 325 -24.00 3.43 7.19
C THR A 325 -24.32 4.71 6.43
N ASP A 326 -24.80 4.58 5.18
CA ASP A 326 -25.22 5.72 4.37
C ASP A 326 -26.52 6.39 4.90
N GLU A 327 -26.90 7.54 4.32
CA GLU A 327 -28.15 8.24 4.66
C GLU A 327 -29.42 7.39 4.47
N ASN A 328 -29.36 6.32 3.67
CA ASN A 328 -30.46 5.42 3.36
C ASN A 328 -30.56 4.22 4.31
N GLY A 329 -29.56 4.01 5.18
CA GLY A 329 -29.48 2.86 6.08
C GLY A 329 -28.78 1.62 5.50
N ASN A 330 -28.05 1.76 4.38
CA ASN A 330 -27.21 0.71 3.80
C ASN A 330 -25.82 0.72 4.45
N LEU A 331 -25.29 -0.46 4.79
CA LEU A 331 -23.91 -0.61 5.20
C LEU A 331 -23.00 -0.54 3.97
N ILE A 332 -22.08 0.41 3.96
CA ILE A 332 -21.04 0.59 2.95
C ILE A 332 -19.74 -0.01 3.50
N ASN A 333 -19.17 -0.98 2.78
CA ASN A 333 -17.83 -1.49 3.07
C ASN A 333 -16.82 -0.81 2.12
N ALA A 334 -15.94 0.01 2.69
CA ALA A 334 -15.00 0.82 1.94
C ALA A 334 -13.91 0.01 1.19
N ASP A 335 -13.72 -1.27 1.53
CA ASP A 335 -12.85 -2.20 0.78
C ASP A 335 -13.39 -2.55 -0.62
N THR A 336 -14.71 -2.47 -0.83
CA THR A 336 -15.37 -3.07 -2.01
C THR A 336 -16.37 -2.18 -2.75
N GLU A 337 -16.92 -1.18 -2.08
CA GLU A 337 -17.83 -0.21 -2.69
C GLU A 337 -17.03 0.98 -3.25
N ASP A 338 -17.42 1.49 -4.41
CA ASP A 338 -16.87 2.67 -5.06
C ASP A 338 -17.97 3.74 -5.09
N LEU A 339 -17.70 4.90 -4.51
CA LEU A 339 -18.67 5.99 -4.38
C LEU A 339 -18.70 6.93 -5.60
N GLY A 340 -17.70 6.83 -6.47
CA GLY A 340 -17.55 7.64 -7.68
C GLY A 340 -16.10 7.87 -8.10
N ASN A 341 -15.16 7.73 -7.17
CA ASN A 341 -13.74 8.09 -7.34
C ASN A 341 -12.76 6.95 -6.98
N GLY A 342 -13.25 5.75 -6.68
CA GLY A 342 -12.46 4.60 -6.22
C GLY A 342 -12.96 4.02 -4.90
N THR A 343 -12.45 2.85 -4.54
CA THR A 343 -12.59 2.22 -3.22
C THR A 343 -11.54 2.79 -2.26
N LEU A 344 -11.69 2.64 -0.93
CA LEU A 344 -10.68 3.13 0.03
C LEU A 344 -9.26 2.55 -0.17
N PRO A 345 -9.08 1.27 -0.56
CA PRO A 345 -7.79 0.77 -1.05
C PRO A 345 -7.18 1.61 -2.18
N ASP A 346 -7.97 2.17 -3.11
CA ASP A 346 -7.46 3.05 -4.17
C ASP A 346 -6.91 4.37 -3.59
N TYR A 347 -7.58 4.97 -2.59
CA TYR A 347 -7.06 6.15 -1.88
C TYR A 347 -5.74 5.85 -1.17
N VAL A 348 -5.65 4.70 -0.47
CA VAL A 348 -4.44 4.27 0.27
C VAL A 348 -3.27 4.02 -0.67
N LEU A 349 -3.48 3.29 -1.79
CA LEU A 349 -2.45 3.05 -2.80
C LEU A 349 -1.91 4.36 -3.37
N HIS A 350 -2.80 5.30 -3.66
CA HIS A 350 -2.46 6.61 -4.20
C HIS A 350 -1.76 7.52 -3.17
N GLU A 351 -2.11 7.42 -1.89
CA GLU A 351 -1.39 8.07 -0.78
C GLU A 351 0.07 7.57 -0.69
N ILE A 352 0.26 6.24 -0.84
CA ILE A 352 1.58 5.60 -0.87
C ILE A 352 2.41 6.09 -2.05
N ASP A 353 1.83 6.14 -3.25
CA ASP A 353 2.52 6.67 -4.44
C ASP A 353 2.99 8.13 -4.23
N VAL A 354 2.15 8.99 -3.64
CA VAL A 354 2.50 10.39 -3.35
C VAL A 354 3.61 10.50 -2.29
N ALA A 355 3.53 9.72 -1.20
CA ALA A 355 4.55 9.70 -0.16
C ALA A 355 5.90 9.20 -0.70
N MET A 356 5.89 8.12 -1.48
CA MET A 356 7.08 7.58 -2.14
C MET A 356 7.69 8.56 -3.15
N ALA A 357 6.87 9.22 -3.97
CA ALA A 357 7.33 10.18 -4.97
C ALA A 357 8.02 11.41 -4.36
N ASN A 358 7.56 11.86 -3.19
CA ASN A 358 8.19 12.97 -2.45
C ASN A 358 9.36 12.54 -1.54
N GLY A 359 9.68 11.23 -1.48
CA GLY A 359 10.72 10.73 -0.60
C GLY A 359 10.42 10.96 0.89
N VAL A 360 9.18 10.74 1.32
CA VAL A 360 8.77 10.78 2.73
C VAL A 360 8.36 9.38 3.20
N SER A 361 8.33 9.15 4.50
CA SER A 361 7.87 7.87 5.05
C SER A 361 6.34 7.73 4.91
N ILE A 362 5.86 6.52 4.64
CA ILE A 362 4.46 6.14 4.87
C ILE A 362 4.36 4.79 5.58
N ILE A 363 3.41 4.66 6.51
CA ILE A 363 3.04 3.41 7.16
C ILE A 363 1.64 3.03 6.69
N ASP A 364 1.51 1.81 6.16
CA ASP A 364 0.23 1.22 5.79
C ASP A 364 -0.44 0.69 7.07
N ASN A 365 -1.47 1.41 7.52
CA ASN A 365 -2.32 1.00 8.63
C ASN A 365 -3.53 0.19 8.18
N TYR A 366 -3.89 0.27 6.90
CA TYR A 366 -5.06 -0.40 6.32
C TYR A 366 -4.86 -1.92 6.35
N TYR A 367 -3.75 -2.40 5.77
CA TYR A 367 -3.36 -3.81 5.83
C TYR A 367 -2.45 -4.10 7.04
N GLY A 368 -1.66 -3.12 7.51
CA GLY A 368 -0.65 -3.35 8.55
C GLY A 368 -1.06 -3.15 10.01
N ALA A 369 -2.12 -2.39 10.29
CA ALA A 369 -2.59 -2.14 11.65
C ALA A 369 -4.01 -2.68 11.86
N VAL A 370 -5.01 -2.05 11.25
CA VAL A 370 -6.42 -2.34 11.50
C VAL A 370 -7.08 -2.65 10.15
N SER A 371 -7.09 -3.95 9.81
CA SER A 371 -7.83 -4.50 8.67
C SER A 371 -9.25 -4.95 9.10
N GLU A 372 -10.07 -5.43 8.16
CA GLU A 372 -11.39 -6.03 8.43
C GLU A 372 -11.34 -7.05 9.60
N ASN A 373 -10.29 -7.87 9.65
CA ASN A 373 -10.10 -8.90 10.67
C ASN A 373 -9.94 -8.35 12.10
N GLN A 374 -9.46 -7.10 12.25
CA GLN A 374 -9.29 -6.44 13.55
C GLN A 374 -10.39 -5.39 13.82
N ALA A 375 -11.21 -5.04 12.83
CA ALA A 375 -12.23 -3.99 12.91
C ALA A 375 -13.12 -4.11 14.16
N ALA A 376 -13.59 -5.33 14.47
CA ALA A 376 -14.48 -5.59 15.61
C ALA A 376 -13.84 -5.38 17.01
N GLU A 377 -12.51 -5.40 17.10
CA GLU A 377 -11.77 -5.12 18.34
C GLU A 377 -11.20 -3.70 18.38
N CYS A 378 -10.87 -3.12 17.22
CA CYS A 378 -10.14 -1.86 17.10
C CYS A 378 -10.99 -0.62 16.77
N LEU A 379 -12.26 -0.78 16.37
CA LEU A 379 -13.16 0.31 15.96
C LEU A 379 -14.36 0.42 16.90
N THR A 380 -14.94 1.63 17.01
CA THR A 380 -16.08 1.90 17.92
C THR A 380 -17.43 1.75 17.24
N ASP A 381 -17.55 2.26 16.01
CA ASP A 381 -18.80 2.40 15.25
C ASP A 381 -18.67 1.91 13.80
N GLY A 382 -17.56 1.26 13.48
CA GLY A 382 -17.25 0.72 12.16
C GLY A 382 -16.05 1.38 11.48
N TRP A 383 -15.61 2.57 11.92
CA TRP A 383 -14.45 3.26 11.35
C TRP A 383 -13.67 4.17 12.32
N HIS A 384 -14.28 4.73 13.37
CA HIS A 384 -13.51 5.46 14.39
C HIS A 384 -12.67 4.51 15.25
N LEU A 385 -11.36 4.77 15.35
CA LEU A 385 -10.43 3.99 16.17
C LEU A 385 -10.80 4.08 17.66
N ASN A 386 -10.84 2.93 18.34
CA ASN A 386 -10.88 2.86 19.80
C ASN A 386 -9.45 2.77 20.39
N GLU A 387 -9.33 2.63 21.71
CA GLU A 387 -8.01 2.55 22.38
C GLU A 387 -7.13 1.38 21.86
N ALA A 388 -7.72 0.22 21.54
CA ALA A 388 -6.96 -0.91 20.99
C ALA A 388 -6.45 -0.62 19.58
N GLY A 389 -7.26 0.02 18.73
CA GLY A 389 -6.85 0.50 17.41
C GLY A 389 -5.70 1.50 17.48
N ARG A 390 -5.84 2.53 18.33
CA ARG A 390 -4.80 3.57 18.52
C ARG A 390 -3.51 3.00 19.09
N ARG A 391 -3.56 2.08 20.07
CA ARG A 391 -2.37 1.36 20.58
C ARG A 391 -1.66 0.58 19.48
N ARG A 392 -2.42 -0.09 18.61
CA ARG A 392 -1.87 -0.91 17.52
C ARG A 392 -1.13 -0.08 16.47
N ILE A 393 -1.67 1.09 16.13
CA ILE A 393 -0.99 2.06 15.24
C ILE A 393 0.24 2.69 15.92
N ALA A 394 0.13 3.13 17.19
CA ALA A 394 1.25 3.71 17.92
C ALA A 394 2.44 2.75 18.07
N GLN A 395 2.18 1.47 18.36
CA GLN A 395 3.20 0.43 18.45
C GLN A 395 3.87 0.17 17.10
N ARG A 396 3.07 0.08 16.02
CA ARG A 396 3.59 -0.08 14.65
C ARG A 396 4.45 1.11 14.22
N PHE A 397 4.06 2.33 14.59
CA PHE A 397 4.86 3.53 14.37
C PHE A 397 6.20 3.46 15.14
N ALA A 398 6.19 3.15 16.43
CA ALA A 398 7.42 3.01 17.23
C ALA A 398 8.35 1.91 16.71
N GLU A 399 7.79 0.76 16.27
CA GLU A 399 8.53 -0.35 15.68
C GLU A 399 9.20 0.02 14.34
N LEU A 400 8.51 0.74 13.46
CA LEU A 400 9.01 1.04 12.10
C LEU A 400 9.86 2.31 12.01
N ILE A 401 9.54 3.33 12.81
CA ILE A 401 10.16 4.67 12.74
C ILE A 401 11.29 4.81 13.75
N PHE A 402 11.11 4.27 14.96
CA PHE A 402 12.05 4.36 16.09
C PHE A 402 12.80 3.04 16.39
N LEU A 403 12.45 1.95 15.71
CA LEU A 403 13.05 0.61 15.89
C LEU A 403 12.93 0.08 17.33
N VAL A 404 11.82 0.40 18.02
CA VAL A 404 11.53 -0.09 19.37
C VAL A 404 11.19 -1.58 19.33
N GLU A 405 11.91 -2.41 20.10
CA GLU A 405 11.63 -3.85 20.24
C GLU A 405 10.54 -4.11 21.31
N LYS A 406 9.69 -5.12 21.07
CA LYS A 406 8.58 -5.57 21.96
C LYS A 406 9.03 -6.24 23.27
#